data_AF-W4GFL0-F1
#
_entry.id   AF-W4GFL0-F1
#
_cell.length_a   1.000
_cell.length_b   1.000
_cell.length_c   1.000
_cell.angle_alpha   90.00
_cell.angle_beta   90.00
_cell.angle_gamma   90.00
#
_symmetry.space_group_name_H-M   'P 1'
#
loop_
_entity.id
_entity.type
_entity.pdbx_description
1 polymer ?
#
loop_
_entity_poly.entity_id
_entity_poly.type
_entity_poly.pdbx_seq_one_letter_code
_entity_poly.pdbx_strand_id
1 'polypeptide(L)'
;MSCFFLLMAIVSALSDRGFNNCCCLWCFQLPLYGALFVGAYAISNDFFYGYAWVARVMSVLFLVLQIIIIVDTTYNVRDYLVDKIDMSDADERVSLLSSSAPSSSRFPTWFWKSAFFGLVALALGGALAGVGLLYYYYAVCQVGHVFTTITLAAIVVVTGLSVTVEDGPGLLPPSILSLYIAFLCYESVSANPNAACNPFLTYQATSTANTVVASLIGAATITWTSWSTASSLIRMDVDDKDDHVVVEAGKQNASDGSDVPSWQFHLIMVVGAMYMAMVLSQWDTASGHADGAAMWVHITSQWVSIAVYMWTLVAPYLVPDREFR
;
A
#
# COMPACT_ATOMS: atom_id res chain seq x y z
N MET A 1 1.30 -11.94 17.46
CA MET A 1 1.42 -11.93 15.98
C MET A 1 2.84 -11.64 15.54
N SER A 2 3.42 -10.50 15.92
CA SER A 2 4.78 -10.09 15.54
C SER A 2 5.85 -11.14 15.86
N CYS A 3 5.83 -11.72 17.07
CA CYS A 3 6.78 -12.77 17.46
C CYS A 3 6.65 -14.07 16.63
N PHE A 4 5.43 -14.44 16.23
CA PHE A 4 5.18 -15.61 15.39
C PHE A 4 5.77 -15.40 13.99
N PHE A 5 5.46 -14.28 13.34
CA PHE A 5 6.00 -13.98 12.02
C PHE A 5 7.51 -13.77 12.04
N LEU A 6 8.08 -13.25 13.13
CA LEU A 6 9.52 -13.09 13.29
C LEU A 6 10.21 -14.46 13.41
N LEU A 7 9.63 -15.38 14.18
CA LEU A 7 10.11 -16.76 14.27
C LEU A 7 10.05 -17.43 12.89
N MET A 8 8.93 -17.27 12.17
CA MET A 8 8.81 -17.82 10.81
C MET A 8 9.81 -17.21 9.83
N ALA A 9 10.08 -15.90 9.92
CA ALA A 9 11.09 -15.24 9.10
C ALA A 9 12.49 -15.83 9.37
N ILE A 10 12.86 -16.04 10.63
CA ILE A 10 14.14 -16.65 11.00
C ILE A 10 14.22 -18.09 10.51
N VAL A 11 13.18 -18.91 10.74
CA VAL A 11 13.15 -20.30 10.29
C VAL A 11 13.23 -20.39 8.76
N SER A 12 12.51 -19.54 8.05
CA SER A 12 12.58 -19.43 6.58
C SER A 12 13.96 -18.98 6.08
N ALA A 13 14.66 -18.11 6.82
CA ALA A 13 15.99 -17.64 6.44
C ALA A 13 17.10 -18.67 6.74
N LEU A 14 16.90 -19.52 7.75
CA LEU A 14 17.87 -20.56 8.14
C LEU A 14 17.64 -21.91 7.43
N SER A 15 16.47 -22.10 6.81
CA SER A 15 16.13 -23.33 6.09
C SER A 15 16.40 -23.18 4.60
N ASP A 16 17.61 -23.56 4.15
CA ASP A 16 18.01 -23.59 2.73
C ASP A 16 17.14 -24.51 1.85
N ARG A 17 16.31 -25.35 2.45
CA ARG A 17 15.34 -26.19 1.74
C ARG A 17 13.94 -25.75 2.12
N GLY A 18 13.19 -25.31 1.11
CA GLY A 18 11.76 -25.07 1.20
C GLY A 18 11.09 -26.25 1.89
N PHE A 19 10.34 -25.95 2.95
CA PHE A 19 9.64 -26.92 3.78
C PHE A 19 8.52 -27.56 2.94
N ASN A 20 8.86 -28.57 2.15
CA ASN A 20 8.01 -29.12 1.07
C ASN A 20 6.86 -30.02 1.54
N ASN A 21 6.39 -29.87 2.79
CA ASN A 21 5.26 -30.62 3.35
C ASN A 21 4.26 -29.66 4.01
N CYS A 22 3.56 -28.90 3.17
CA CYS A 22 2.63 -27.85 3.56
C CYS A 22 1.55 -28.34 4.55
N CYS A 23 1.04 -29.57 4.40
CA CYS A 23 0.00 -30.10 5.32
C CYS A 23 0.48 -30.40 6.75
N CYS A 24 1.75 -30.78 6.96
CA CYS A 24 2.26 -31.09 8.30
C CYS A 24 2.67 -29.82 9.08
N LEU A 25 2.98 -28.74 8.37
CA LEU A 25 3.37 -27.47 8.98
C LEU A 25 2.21 -26.75 9.62
N TRP A 26 1.01 -26.82 9.04
CA TRP A 26 -0.19 -26.21 9.63
C TRP A 26 -0.52 -26.82 11.00
N CYS A 27 -0.28 -28.14 11.16
CA CYS A 27 -0.44 -28.84 12.44
C CYS A 27 0.51 -28.34 13.54
N PHE A 28 1.64 -27.72 13.19
CA PHE A 28 2.59 -27.13 14.15
C PHE A 28 2.41 -25.62 14.29
N GLN A 29 2.21 -24.92 13.17
CA GLN A 29 2.12 -23.47 13.10
C GLN A 29 0.88 -22.93 13.82
N LEU A 30 -0.29 -23.55 13.65
CA LEU A 30 -1.52 -23.09 14.31
C LEU A 30 -1.45 -23.27 15.84
N PRO A 31 -1.01 -24.41 16.40
CA PRO A 31 -0.79 -24.53 17.84
C PRO A 31 0.28 -23.57 18.35
N LEU A 32 1.40 -23.39 17.64
CA LEU A 32 2.44 -22.42 18.04
C LEU A 32 1.90 -21.00 18.10
N TYR A 33 1.13 -20.59 17.09
CA TYR A 33 0.46 -19.30 17.06
C TYR A 33 -0.51 -19.14 18.24
N GLY A 34 -1.35 -20.15 18.50
CA GLY A 34 -2.27 -20.16 19.63
C GLY A 34 -1.56 -20.10 20.98
N ALA A 35 -0.47 -20.84 21.13
CA ALA A 35 0.36 -20.84 22.34
C ALA A 35 1.02 -19.48 22.59
N LEU A 36 1.55 -18.83 21.54
CA LEU A 36 2.10 -17.47 21.65
C LEU A 36 1.01 -16.43 21.94
N PHE A 37 -0.19 -16.61 21.41
CA PHE A 37 -1.34 -15.73 21.68
C PHE A 37 -1.78 -15.82 23.15
N VAL A 38 -1.96 -17.04 23.68
CA VAL A 38 -2.31 -17.26 25.09
C VAL A 38 -1.16 -16.83 26.00
N GLY A 39 0.08 -17.16 25.61
CA GLY A 39 1.29 -16.80 26.35
C GLY A 39 1.49 -15.28 26.49
N ALA A 40 0.97 -14.48 25.56
CA ALA A 40 1.04 -13.02 25.64
C ALA A 40 0.33 -12.45 26.88
N TYR A 41 -0.71 -13.13 27.40
CA TYR A 41 -1.41 -12.71 28.63
C TYR A 41 -0.58 -12.93 29.91
N ALA A 42 0.46 -13.76 29.85
CA ALA A 42 1.37 -13.98 30.98
C ALA A 42 2.51 -12.96 31.05
N ILE A 43 2.64 -12.09 30.03
CA ILE A 43 3.72 -11.09 29.95
C ILE A 43 3.35 -9.86 30.80
N SER A 44 4.30 -9.37 31.60
CA SER A 44 4.12 -8.16 32.41
C SER A 44 3.93 -6.91 31.55
N ASN A 45 3.14 -5.95 32.05
CA ASN A 45 2.88 -4.68 31.38
C ASN A 45 4.16 -3.90 31.03
N ASP A 46 5.23 -4.02 31.83
CA ASP A 46 6.54 -3.38 31.61
C ASP A 46 7.13 -3.68 30.22
N PHE A 47 6.94 -4.90 29.72
CA PHE A 47 7.38 -5.29 28.37
C PHE A 47 6.66 -4.49 27.28
N PHE A 48 5.36 -4.22 27.47
CA PHE A 48 4.54 -3.52 26.48
C PHE A 48 4.90 -2.05 26.33
N TYR A 49 5.48 -1.40 27.35
CA TYR A 49 6.03 -0.05 27.21
C TYR A 49 7.20 -0.02 26.22
N GLY A 50 8.13 -0.98 26.33
CA GLY A 50 9.22 -1.11 25.36
C GLY A 50 8.73 -1.51 23.98
N TYR A 51 7.78 -2.44 23.90
CA TYR A 51 7.16 -2.86 22.65
C TYR A 51 6.48 -1.72 21.91
N ALA A 52 5.78 -0.81 22.60
CA ALA A 52 5.10 0.33 21.98
C ALA A 52 6.09 1.25 21.24
N TRP A 53 7.27 1.51 21.82
CA TRP A 53 8.32 2.29 21.16
C TRP A 53 8.86 1.62 19.90
N VAL A 54 9.13 0.31 19.98
CA VAL A 54 9.57 -0.47 18.82
C VAL A 54 8.49 -0.47 17.74
N ALA A 55 7.24 -0.72 18.12
CA ALA A 55 6.12 -0.75 17.19
C ALA A 55 5.92 0.59 16.48
N ARG A 56 6.05 1.73 17.19
CA ARG A 56 6.00 3.07 16.56
C ARG A 56 7.04 3.26 15.47
N VAL A 57 8.29 2.88 15.72
CA VAL A 57 9.36 3.01 14.73
C VAL A 57 9.13 2.06 13.55
N MET A 58 8.75 0.82 13.83
CA MET A 58 8.47 -0.17 12.79
C MET A 58 7.22 0.18 11.95
N SER A 59 6.25 0.91 12.52
CA SER A 59 5.12 1.45 11.77
C SER A 59 5.53 2.46 10.71
N VAL A 60 6.61 3.24 10.92
CA VAL A 60 7.13 4.15 9.88
C VAL A 60 7.51 3.37 8.64
N LEU A 61 8.20 2.24 8.82
CA LEU A 61 8.59 1.34 7.73
C LEU A 61 7.35 0.74 7.05
N PHE A 62 6.37 0.27 7.82
CA PHE A 62 5.16 -0.29 7.22
C PHE A 62 4.34 0.75 6.46
N LEU A 63 4.22 1.98 6.94
CA LEU A 63 3.53 3.06 6.21
C LEU A 63 4.22 3.37 4.87
N VAL A 64 5.56 3.33 4.83
CA VAL A 64 6.30 3.50 3.58
C VAL A 64 6.05 2.32 2.63
N LEU A 65 6.14 1.09 3.14
CA LEU A 65 5.79 -0.12 2.36
C LEU A 65 4.35 -0.08 1.89
N GLN A 66 3.43 0.43 2.70
CA GLN A 66 2.02 0.55 2.38
C GLN A 66 1.81 1.45 1.16
N ILE A 67 2.55 2.56 1.05
CA ILE A 67 2.51 3.39 -0.16
C ILE A 67 3.06 2.65 -1.37
N ILE A 68 4.19 1.95 -1.23
CA ILE A 68 4.78 1.17 -2.33
C ILE A 68 3.77 0.13 -2.82
N ILE A 69 3.10 -0.57 -1.91
CA ILE A 69 2.06 -1.56 -2.20
C ILE A 69 0.85 -0.92 -2.90
N ILE A 70 0.37 0.23 -2.42
CA ILE A 70 -0.77 0.96 -3.02
C ILE A 70 -0.42 1.39 -4.45
N VAL A 71 0.80 1.91 -4.63
CA VAL A 71 1.30 2.34 -5.94
C VAL A 71 1.37 1.15 -6.89
N ASP A 72 2.01 0.03 -6.49
CA ASP A 72 2.07 -1.22 -7.26
C ASP A 72 0.67 -1.72 -7.63
N THR A 73 -0.25 -1.78 -6.67
CA THR A 73 -1.64 -2.18 -6.93
C THR A 73 -2.28 -1.26 -7.97
N THR A 74 -2.02 0.04 -7.90
CA THR A 74 -2.59 1.02 -8.82
C THR A 74 -2.03 0.88 -10.23
N TYR A 75 -0.74 0.55 -10.37
CA TYR A 75 -0.14 0.19 -11.65
C TYR A 75 -0.81 -1.04 -12.26
N ASN A 76 -1.01 -2.09 -11.47
CA ASN A 76 -1.73 -3.30 -11.91
C ASN A 76 -3.18 -3.00 -12.34
N VAL A 77 -3.89 -2.17 -11.58
CA VAL A 77 -5.26 -1.73 -11.92
C VAL A 77 -5.26 -0.89 -13.20
N ARG A 78 -4.29 0.01 -13.36
CA ARG A 78 -4.14 0.83 -14.57
C ARG A 78 -3.96 -0.07 -15.78
N ASP A 79 -2.99 -0.98 -15.73
CA ASP A 79 -2.64 -1.83 -16.86
C ASP A 79 -3.82 -2.73 -17.23
N TYR A 80 -4.53 -3.27 -16.23
CA TYR A 80 -5.77 -4.01 -16.46
C TYR A 80 -6.86 -3.17 -17.15
N LEU A 81 -7.08 -1.92 -16.71
CA LEU A 81 -8.09 -1.04 -17.31
C LEU A 81 -7.71 -0.62 -18.73
N VAL A 82 -6.44 -0.28 -18.96
CA VAL A 82 -5.93 0.12 -20.28
C VAL A 82 -6.01 -1.05 -21.26
N ASP A 83 -5.58 -2.24 -20.86
CA ASP A 83 -5.69 -3.46 -21.67
C ASP A 83 -7.14 -3.75 -22.07
N LYS A 84 -8.09 -3.59 -21.14
CA LYS A 84 -9.53 -3.73 -21.46
C LYS A 84 -10.04 -2.66 -22.42
N ILE A 85 -9.55 -1.43 -22.32
CA ILE A 85 -9.88 -0.37 -23.26
C ILE A 85 -9.37 -0.72 -24.66
N ASP A 86 -8.10 -1.11 -24.78
CA ASP A 86 -7.47 -1.44 -26.06
C ASP A 86 -8.13 -2.64 -26.74
N MET A 87 -8.45 -3.70 -25.97
CA MET A 87 -9.22 -4.85 -26.47
C MET A 87 -10.59 -4.44 -27.00
N SER A 88 -11.31 -3.60 -26.25
CA SER A 88 -12.64 -3.15 -26.67
C SER A 88 -12.59 -2.24 -27.90
N ASP A 89 -11.57 -1.38 -28.01
CA ASP A 89 -11.38 -0.49 -29.17
C ASP A 89 -10.98 -1.31 -30.42
N ALA A 90 -10.23 -2.41 -30.25
CA ALA A 90 -9.92 -3.34 -31.34
C ALA A 90 -11.17 -4.07 -31.85
N ASP A 91 -12.00 -4.60 -30.95
CA ASP A 91 -13.28 -5.25 -31.29
C ASP A 91 -14.22 -4.29 -32.03
N GLU A 92 -14.32 -3.04 -31.57
CA GLU A 92 -15.12 -2.01 -32.24
C GLU A 92 -14.62 -1.76 -33.67
N ARG A 93 -13.30 -1.61 -33.88
CA ARG A 93 -12.71 -1.47 -35.22
C ARG A 93 -13.00 -2.66 -36.13
N VAL A 94 -12.91 -3.88 -35.60
CA VAL A 94 -13.22 -5.11 -36.36
C VAL A 94 -14.69 -5.16 -36.74
N SER A 95 -15.60 -4.78 -35.84
CA SER A 95 -17.05 -4.75 -36.13
C SER A 95 -17.42 -3.76 -37.24
N LEU A 96 -16.68 -2.65 -37.37
CA LEU A 96 -16.87 -1.68 -38.45
C LEU A 96 -16.36 -2.21 -39.81
N LEU A 97 -15.33 -3.07 -39.79
CA LEU A 97 -14.74 -3.66 -40.99
C LEU A 97 -15.40 -4.98 -41.41
N SER A 98 -16.01 -5.71 -40.47
CA SER A 98 -16.64 -7.02 -40.68
C SER A 98 -17.98 -7.08 -39.95
N SER A 99 -19.07 -7.08 -40.71
CA SER A 99 -20.44 -7.11 -40.18
C SER A 99 -20.83 -8.44 -39.50
N SER A 100 -19.93 -9.41 -39.42
CA SER A 100 -20.19 -10.78 -38.94
C SER A 100 -19.25 -11.25 -37.83
N ALA A 101 -18.39 -10.39 -37.29
CA ALA A 101 -17.52 -10.77 -36.19
C ALA A 101 -18.28 -10.80 -34.85
N PRO A 102 -18.28 -11.91 -34.09
CA PRO A 102 -18.85 -11.93 -32.75
C PRO A 102 -18.03 -11.03 -31.81
N SER A 103 -18.69 -10.13 -31.08
CA SER A 103 -18.03 -9.28 -30.08
C SER A 103 -17.47 -10.14 -28.95
N SER A 104 -16.16 -10.08 -28.71
CA SER A 104 -15.52 -10.82 -27.63
C SER A 104 -15.62 -10.08 -26.29
N SER A 105 -15.70 -8.74 -26.33
CA SER A 105 -15.81 -7.90 -25.14
C SER A 105 -17.20 -7.96 -24.49
N ARG A 106 -17.24 -8.32 -23.20
CA ARG A 106 -18.48 -8.35 -22.39
C ARG A 106 -19.13 -6.97 -22.19
N PHE A 107 -18.33 -5.91 -22.23
CA PHE A 107 -18.77 -4.53 -21.96
C PHE A 107 -18.31 -3.59 -23.07
N PRO A 108 -19.07 -2.50 -23.35
CA PRO A 108 -18.72 -1.54 -24.39
C PRO A 108 -17.50 -0.67 -24.04
N THR A 109 -16.80 -0.14 -25.04
CA THR A 109 -15.59 0.70 -24.93
C THR A 109 -15.78 1.90 -23.98
N TRP A 110 -16.91 2.59 -24.09
CA TRP A 110 -17.23 3.75 -23.28
C TRP A 110 -17.30 3.45 -21.78
N PHE A 111 -17.65 2.21 -21.40
CA PHE A 111 -17.73 1.81 -19.98
C PHE A 111 -16.34 1.82 -19.35
N TRP A 112 -15.36 1.18 -19.99
CA TRP A 112 -13.99 1.12 -19.47
C TRP A 112 -13.30 2.49 -19.46
N LYS A 113 -13.50 3.30 -20.50
CA LYS A 113 -13.03 4.69 -20.54
C LYS A 113 -13.65 5.52 -19.41
N SER A 114 -14.96 5.39 -19.18
CA SER A 114 -15.66 6.08 -18.09
C SER A 114 -15.19 5.61 -16.71
N ALA A 115 -14.92 4.32 -16.53
CA ALA A 115 -14.37 3.78 -15.29
C ALA A 115 -12.98 4.37 -14.99
N PHE A 116 -12.11 4.44 -15.99
CA PHE A 116 -10.77 5.02 -15.85
C PHE A 116 -10.83 6.50 -15.47
N PHE A 117 -11.54 7.33 -16.24
CA PHE A 117 -11.67 8.77 -15.94
C PHE A 117 -12.43 9.03 -14.64
N GLY A 118 -13.44 8.23 -14.32
CA GLY A 118 -14.20 8.32 -13.08
C GLY A 118 -13.33 8.06 -11.86
N LEU A 119 -12.46 7.05 -11.92
CA LEU A 119 -11.52 6.73 -10.84
C LEU A 119 -10.50 7.86 -10.63
N VAL A 120 -9.92 8.39 -11.71
CA VAL A 120 -8.99 9.53 -11.65
C VAL A 120 -9.68 10.77 -11.06
N ALA A 121 -10.88 11.10 -11.54
CA ALA A 121 -11.63 12.28 -11.08
C ALA A 121 -12.01 12.17 -9.60
N LEU A 122 -12.46 10.98 -9.16
CA LEU A 122 -12.80 10.73 -7.76
C LEU A 122 -11.57 10.80 -6.86
N ALA A 123 -10.45 10.21 -7.27
CA ALA A 123 -9.23 10.19 -6.48
C ALA A 123 -8.59 11.59 -6.37
N LEU A 124 -8.36 12.25 -7.50
CA LEU A 124 -7.73 13.57 -7.51
C LEU A 124 -8.67 14.64 -6.94
N GLY A 125 -9.96 14.59 -7.28
CA GLY A 125 -10.96 15.48 -6.71
C GLY A 125 -11.10 15.31 -5.20
N GLY A 126 -11.11 14.06 -4.72
CA GLY A 126 -11.08 13.74 -3.29
C GLY A 126 -9.82 14.24 -2.59
N ALA A 127 -8.66 14.11 -3.21
CA ALA A 127 -7.39 14.62 -2.68
C ALA A 127 -7.41 16.15 -2.52
N LEU A 128 -7.83 16.87 -3.56
CA LEU A 128 -7.91 18.34 -3.54
C LEU A 128 -8.98 18.85 -2.56
N ALA A 129 -10.14 18.20 -2.50
CA ALA A 129 -11.19 18.51 -1.52
C ALA A 129 -10.69 18.24 -0.09
N GLY A 130 -10.01 17.12 0.14
CA GLY A 130 -9.38 16.79 1.42
C GLY A 130 -8.37 17.85 1.85
N VAL A 131 -7.45 18.25 0.97
CA VAL A 131 -6.49 19.34 1.24
C VAL A 131 -7.20 20.66 1.55
N GLY A 132 -8.27 21.00 0.82
CA GLY A 132 -9.08 22.19 1.12
C GLY A 132 -9.70 22.16 2.51
N LEU A 133 -10.25 21.02 2.93
CA LEU A 133 -10.77 20.82 4.29
C LEU A 133 -9.65 20.91 5.34
N LEU A 134 -8.47 20.38 5.05
CA LEU A 134 -7.32 20.47 5.96
C LEU A 134 -6.88 21.92 6.19
N TYR A 135 -6.84 22.74 5.13
CA TYR A 135 -6.60 24.18 5.29
C TYR A 135 -7.66 24.85 6.14
N TYR A 136 -8.93 24.54 5.90
CA TYR A 136 -10.03 25.17 6.61
C TYR A 136 -10.01 24.85 8.12
N TYR A 137 -9.78 23.59 8.50
CA TYR A 137 -9.87 23.17 9.91
C TYR A 137 -8.55 23.23 10.69
N TYR A 138 -7.40 22.96 10.04
CA TYR A 138 -6.13 22.73 10.74
C TYR A 138 -5.03 23.76 10.43
N ALA A 139 -5.19 24.62 9.42
CA ALA A 139 -4.18 25.64 9.09
C ALA A 139 -4.23 26.91 9.97
N VAL A 140 -4.96 26.87 11.08
CA VAL A 140 -4.93 27.92 12.12
C VAL A 140 -3.55 27.98 12.79
N CYS A 141 -2.86 26.84 12.88
CA CYS A 141 -1.51 26.75 13.41
C CYS A 141 -0.45 26.62 12.31
N GLN A 142 0.75 27.15 12.59
CA GLN A 142 1.89 27.10 11.67
C GLN A 142 2.25 25.66 11.26
N VAL A 143 2.22 24.71 12.20
CA VAL A 143 2.54 23.31 11.92
C VAL A 143 1.56 22.70 10.92
N GLY A 144 0.25 22.86 11.15
CA GLY A 144 -0.79 22.38 10.23
C GLY A 144 -0.67 23.04 8.85
N HIS A 145 -0.46 24.35 8.81
CA HIS A 145 -0.26 25.09 7.56
C HIS A 145 0.96 24.57 6.76
N VAL A 146 2.10 24.32 7.41
CA VAL A 146 3.29 23.77 6.76
C VAL A 146 3.06 22.36 6.23
N PHE A 147 2.42 21.49 7.01
CA PHE A 147 2.15 20.11 6.58
C PHE A 147 1.21 20.05 5.37
N THR A 148 0.14 20.85 5.39
CA THR A 148 -0.83 20.90 4.29
C THR A 148 -0.23 21.58 3.04
N THR A 149 0.61 22.61 3.19
CA THR A 149 1.31 23.24 2.04
C THR A 149 2.29 22.29 1.35
N ILE A 150 3.09 21.54 2.10
CA ILE A 150 4.00 20.53 1.55
C ILE A 150 3.19 19.45 0.81
N THR A 151 2.07 19.00 1.40
CA THR A 151 1.19 18.00 0.77
C THR A 151 0.60 18.50 -0.54
N LEU A 152 0.10 19.75 -0.58
CA LEU A 152 -0.43 20.34 -1.81
C LEU A 152 0.65 20.47 -2.90
N ALA A 153 1.84 20.96 -2.52
CA ALA A 153 2.96 21.08 -3.45
C ALA A 153 3.37 19.71 -4.01
N ALA A 154 3.43 18.67 -3.16
CA ALA A 154 3.70 17.30 -3.57
C ALA A 154 2.66 16.78 -4.56
N ILE A 155 1.37 16.98 -4.33
CA ILE A 155 0.29 16.57 -5.26
C ILE A 155 0.48 17.20 -6.64
N VAL A 156 0.77 18.51 -6.68
CA VAL A 156 1.00 19.25 -7.92
C VAL A 156 2.24 18.75 -8.65
N VAL A 157 3.37 18.61 -7.94
CA VAL A 157 4.64 18.14 -8.52
C VAL A 157 4.52 16.72 -9.05
N VAL A 158 3.97 15.81 -8.25
CA VAL A 158 3.84 14.39 -8.61
C VAL A 158 2.92 14.21 -9.81
N THR A 159 1.78 14.91 -9.83
CA THR A 159 0.84 14.84 -10.96
C THR A 159 1.44 15.50 -12.21
N GLY A 160 2.13 16.64 -12.06
CA GLY A 160 2.81 17.33 -13.15
C GLY A 160 3.88 16.46 -13.80
N LEU A 161 4.79 15.89 -12.99
CA LEU A 161 5.84 14.98 -13.47
C LEU A 161 5.24 13.76 -14.19
N SER A 162 4.22 13.15 -13.61
CA SER A 162 3.58 11.95 -14.18
C SER A 162 2.96 12.18 -15.57
N VAL A 163 2.54 13.41 -15.88
CA VAL A 163 1.97 13.77 -17.19
C VAL A 163 3.05 14.11 -18.22
N THR A 164 4.18 14.68 -17.78
CA THR A 164 5.26 15.13 -18.68
C THR A 164 6.15 14.01 -19.22
N VAL A 165 6.09 12.82 -18.64
CA VAL A 165 6.91 11.67 -19.01
C VAL A 165 6.26 11.00 -20.23
N GLU A 166 6.94 10.98 -21.39
CA GLU A 166 6.36 10.58 -22.69
C GLU A 166 5.95 9.10 -22.80
N ASP A 167 6.44 8.22 -21.92
CA ASP A 167 5.94 6.85 -21.71
C ASP A 167 5.51 6.65 -20.25
N GLY A 168 4.99 7.73 -19.66
CA GLY A 168 4.79 7.85 -18.24
C GLY A 168 3.60 7.07 -17.73
N PRO A 169 3.46 7.02 -16.40
CA PRO A 169 2.50 6.14 -15.80
C PRO A 169 1.02 6.55 -15.95
N GLY A 170 0.75 7.61 -16.70
CA GLY A 170 -0.57 8.20 -16.87
C GLY A 170 -1.02 8.94 -15.60
N LEU A 171 -2.31 9.28 -15.53
CA LEU A 171 -2.89 10.06 -14.44
C LEU A 171 -3.41 9.21 -13.27
N LEU A 172 -3.58 7.90 -13.45
CA LEU A 172 -4.19 7.05 -12.44
C LEU A 172 -3.29 6.85 -11.20
N PRO A 173 -2.04 6.36 -11.33
CA PRO A 173 -1.12 6.23 -10.19
C PRO A 173 -0.93 7.51 -9.35
N PRO A 174 -0.63 8.71 -9.93
CA PRO A 174 -0.44 9.92 -9.13
C PRO A 174 -1.74 10.40 -8.46
N SER A 175 -2.92 10.13 -9.03
CA SER A 175 -4.20 10.53 -8.43
C SER A 175 -4.55 9.75 -7.17
N ILE A 176 -4.36 8.42 -7.18
CA ILE A 176 -4.58 7.56 -6.01
C ILE A 176 -3.52 7.83 -4.94
N LEU A 177 -2.26 8.03 -5.35
CA LEU A 177 -1.20 8.45 -4.43
C LEU A 177 -1.55 9.78 -3.78
N SER A 178 -2.03 10.77 -4.55
CA SER A 178 -2.43 12.08 -4.04
C SER A 178 -3.53 11.99 -2.97
N LEU A 179 -4.51 11.11 -3.18
CA LEU A 179 -5.56 10.86 -2.19
C LEU A 179 -4.98 10.26 -0.90
N TYR A 180 -4.07 9.29 -1.03
CA TYR A 180 -3.49 8.64 0.13
C TYR A 180 -2.52 9.55 0.91
N ILE A 181 -1.71 10.37 0.24
CA ILE A 181 -0.87 11.36 0.95
C ILE A 181 -1.75 12.43 1.61
N ALA A 182 -2.87 12.85 1.01
CA ALA A 182 -3.82 13.74 1.68
C ALA A 182 -4.41 13.09 2.95
N PHE A 183 -4.71 11.79 2.90
CA PHE A 183 -5.14 11.01 4.07
C PHE A 183 -4.05 10.94 5.15
N LEU A 184 -2.78 10.68 4.81
CA LEU A 184 -1.69 10.71 5.79
C LEU A 184 -1.46 12.10 6.41
N CYS A 185 -1.67 13.17 5.63
CA CYS A 185 -1.64 14.53 6.18
C CYS A 185 -2.76 14.73 7.20
N TYR A 186 -3.96 14.23 6.91
CA TYR A 186 -5.10 14.25 7.84
C TYR A 186 -4.78 13.49 9.13
N GLU A 187 -4.28 12.25 9.04
CA GLU A 187 -3.88 11.45 10.22
C GLU A 187 -2.81 12.17 11.05
N SER A 188 -1.87 12.86 10.40
CA SER A 188 -0.86 13.65 11.12
C SER A 188 -1.49 14.83 11.89
N VAL A 189 -2.22 15.72 11.21
CA VAL A 189 -2.72 16.95 11.86
C VAL A 189 -3.82 16.67 12.88
N SER A 190 -4.58 15.58 12.71
CA SER A 190 -5.57 15.10 13.69
C SER A 190 -4.91 14.46 14.92
N ALA A 191 -3.67 13.97 14.81
CA ALA A 191 -2.90 13.49 15.95
C ALA A 191 -2.14 14.60 16.72
N ASN A 192 -2.36 15.87 16.37
CA ASN A 192 -1.73 16.99 17.07
C ASN A 192 -2.32 17.14 18.50
N PRO A 193 -1.50 17.08 19.57
CA PRO A 193 -1.97 17.15 20.95
C PRO A 193 -2.43 18.55 21.37
N ASN A 194 -2.18 19.59 20.58
CA ASN A 194 -2.56 20.95 20.92
C ASN A 194 -4.02 21.24 20.54
N ALA A 195 -4.87 21.46 21.54
CA ALA A 195 -6.30 21.80 21.37
C ALA A 195 -6.54 23.11 20.57
N ALA A 196 -5.58 24.03 20.55
CA ALA A 196 -5.68 25.25 19.73
C ALA A 196 -5.47 24.96 18.23
N CYS A 197 -4.75 23.87 17.90
CA CYS A 197 -4.44 23.48 16.54
C CYS A 197 -5.36 22.38 16.00
N ASN A 198 -5.89 21.54 16.89
CA ASN A 198 -6.81 20.46 16.55
C ASN A 198 -8.19 20.73 17.18
N PRO A 199 -9.16 21.27 16.41
CA PRO A 199 -10.51 21.55 16.93
C PRO A 199 -11.31 20.28 17.25
N PHE A 200 -10.86 19.11 16.78
CA PHE A 200 -11.54 17.82 16.98
C PHE A 200 -10.85 16.93 18.01
N LEU A 201 -9.87 17.43 18.76
CA LEU A 201 -9.07 16.66 19.71
C LEU A 201 -9.93 15.84 20.69
N THR A 202 -10.92 16.47 21.32
CA THR A 202 -11.82 15.80 22.29
C THR A 202 -12.74 14.78 21.63
N TYR A 203 -13.20 15.05 20.40
CA TYR A 203 -14.05 14.12 19.66
C TYR A 203 -13.25 12.89 19.20
N GLN A 204 -12.03 13.10 18.72
CA GLN A 204 -11.14 12.05 18.24
C GLN A 204 -10.65 11.13 19.37
N ALA A 205 -10.50 11.65 20.59
CA ALA A 205 -10.22 10.81 21.76
C ALA A 205 -11.27 9.73 22.02
N THR A 206 -12.52 9.94 21.58
CA THR A 206 -13.62 8.98 21.74
C THR A 206 -13.97 8.25 20.43
N SER A 207 -13.67 8.86 19.28
CA SER A 207 -14.05 8.35 17.96
C SER A 207 -13.09 7.26 17.47
N THR A 208 -13.65 6.15 17.00
CA THR A 208 -12.89 5.05 16.38
C THR A 208 -12.83 5.17 14.85
N ALA A 209 -13.34 6.25 14.26
CA ALA A 209 -13.46 6.40 12.81
C ALA A 209 -12.10 6.30 12.09
N ASN A 210 -11.08 7.02 12.56
CA ASN A 210 -9.73 6.98 11.98
C ASN A 210 -9.12 5.57 12.11
N THR A 211 -9.26 4.94 13.27
CA THR A 211 -8.82 3.56 13.51
C THR A 211 -9.46 2.58 12.54
N VAL A 212 -10.76 2.69 12.29
CA VAL A 212 -11.48 1.83 11.34
C VAL A 212 -10.96 2.02 9.92
N VAL A 213 -10.85 3.27 9.45
CA VAL A 213 -10.37 3.57 8.10
C VAL A 213 -8.93 3.08 7.91
N ALA A 214 -8.02 3.41 8.83
CA ALA A 214 -6.62 2.98 8.77
C ALA A 214 -6.48 1.44 8.82
N SER A 215 -7.34 0.76 9.59
CA SER A 215 -7.37 -0.70 9.66
C SER A 215 -7.85 -1.33 8.35
N LEU A 216 -8.85 -0.75 7.69
CA LEU A 216 -9.34 -1.23 6.40
C LEU A 216 -8.28 -1.08 5.31
N ILE A 217 -7.57 0.05 5.27
CA ILE A 217 -6.47 0.25 4.32
C ILE A 217 -5.32 -0.73 4.65
N GLY A 218 -4.96 -0.87 5.93
CA GLY A 218 -4.01 -1.89 6.41
C GLY A 218 -4.35 -3.28 5.90
N ALA A 219 -5.57 -3.74 6.17
CA ALA A 219 -6.05 -5.05 5.76
C ALA A 219 -6.04 -5.24 4.23
N ALA A 220 -6.48 -4.24 3.46
CA ALA A 220 -6.45 -4.30 2.00
C ALA A 220 -5.03 -4.46 1.46
N THR A 221 -4.07 -3.69 1.99
CA THR A 221 -2.66 -3.74 1.55
C THR A 221 -1.96 -5.04 1.93
N ILE A 222 -2.22 -5.57 3.13
CA ILE A 222 -1.71 -6.89 3.55
C ILE A 222 -2.32 -8.01 2.69
N THR A 223 -3.61 -7.90 2.35
CA THR A 223 -4.29 -8.86 1.48
C THR A 223 -3.70 -8.85 0.07
N TRP A 224 -3.45 -7.66 -0.49
CA TRP A 224 -2.78 -7.53 -1.78
C TRP A 224 -1.38 -8.14 -1.77
N THR A 225 -0.60 -7.86 -0.73
CA THR A 225 0.75 -8.43 -0.55
C THR A 225 0.70 -9.96 -0.48
N SER A 226 -0.29 -10.50 0.23
CA SER A 226 -0.48 -11.95 0.36
C SER A 226 -0.88 -12.58 -0.98
N TRP A 227 -1.78 -11.94 -1.73
CA TRP A 227 -2.23 -12.40 -3.04
C TRP A 227 -1.11 -12.38 -4.09
N SER A 228 -0.39 -11.26 -4.20
CA SER A 228 0.73 -11.11 -5.12
C SER A 228 1.83 -12.14 -4.84
N THR A 229 2.19 -12.34 -3.58
CA THR A 229 3.16 -13.37 -3.16
C THR A 229 2.65 -14.78 -3.47
N ALA A 230 1.37 -15.08 -3.22
CA ALA A 230 0.81 -16.40 -3.55
C ALA A 230 0.82 -16.65 -5.07
N SER A 231 0.51 -15.63 -5.87
CA SER A 231 0.49 -15.74 -7.33
C SER A 231 1.88 -15.97 -7.93
N SER A 232 2.95 -15.40 -7.35
CA SER A 232 4.32 -15.69 -7.79
C SER A 232 4.75 -17.11 -7.42
N LEU A 233 4.39 -17.60 -6.22
CA LEU A 233 4.66 -18.99 -5.80
C LEU A 233 3.98 -20.01 -6.72
N ILE A 234 2.71 -19.79 -7.11
CA ILE A 234 1.97 -20.68 -8.00
C ILE A 234 2.62 -20.74 -9.39
N ARG A 235 3.07 -19.60 -9.93
CA ARG A 235 3.74 -19.56 -11.24
C ARG A 235 5.02 -20.40 -11.25
N MET A 236 5.78 -20.40 -10.15
CA MET A 236 6.99 -21.23 -10.03
C MET A 236 6.68 -22.74 -9.97
N ASP A 237 5.61 -23.16 -9.28
CA ASP A 237 5.22 -24.59 -9.22
C ASP A 237 4.70 -25.13 -10.56
N VAL A 238 4.14 -24.27 -11.42
CA VAL A 238 3.72 -24.64 -12.78
C VAL A 238 4.93 -24.79 -13.70
N ASP A 239 5.92 -23.90 -13.60
CA ASP A 239 7.14 -23.95 -14.44
C ASP A 239 7.99 -25.20 -14.15
N ASP A 240 8.06 -25.66 -12.89
CA ASP A 240 8.76 -26.90 -12.51
C ASP A 240 8.05 -28.18 -13.00
N LYS A 241 6.76 -28.10 -13.36
CA LYS A 241 5.94 -29.28 -13.73
C LYS A 241 5.70 -29.44 -15.24
N ASP A 242 5.86 -28.39 -16.04
CA ASP A 242 5.59 -28.42 -17.48
C ASP A 242 6.84 -28.11 -18.33
N ASP A 243 7.69 -29.11 -18.53
CA ASP A 243 8.70 -29.10 -19.61
C ASP A 243 8.08 -29.22 -21.03
N HIS A 244 6.74 -29.27 -21.16
CA HIS A 244 6.03 -29.34 -22.45
C HIS A 244 4.60 -28.77 -22.42
N VAL A 245 4.41 -27.45 -22.27
CA VAL A 245 3.18 -26.79 -22.77
C VAL A 245 3.49 -25.46 -23.42
N VAL A 246 3.27 -25.40 -24.74
CA VAL A 246 3.20 -24.13 -25.50
C VAL A 246 1.91 -23.43 -25.12
N VAL A 247 1.99 -22.41 -24.26
CA VAL A 247 0.90 -21.45 -24.06
C VAL A 247 1.13 -20.26 -24.97
N GLU A 248 0.40 -20.20 -26.09
CA GLU A 248 0.33 -18.99 -26.91
C GLU A 248 -0.71 -18.00 -26.37
N ALA A 249 -0.32 -16.72 -26.51
CA ALA A 249 -1.12 -15.50 -26.55
C ALA A 249 -1.66 -14.91 -25.23
N GLY A 250 -0.75 -14.25 -24.51
CA GLY A 250 -1.03 -13.14 -23.61
C GLY A 250 0.29 -12.53 -23.15
N LYS A 251 0.75 -11.50 -23.86
CA LYS A 251 2.07 -10.87 -23.70
C LYS A 251 2.22 -10.28 -22.28
N GLN A 252 2.68 -11.08 -21.34
CA GLN A 252 3.22 -10.61 -20.07
C GLN A 252 4.73 -10.84 -20.12
N ASN A 253 5.45 -9.74 -19.95
CA ASN A 253 6.91 -9.70 -19.93
C ASN A 253 7.43 -10.80 -19.02
N ALA A 254 8.33 -11.63 -19.55
CA ALA A 254 9.15 -12.54 -18.77
C ALA A 254 9.91 -11.70 -17.73
N SER A 255 9.42 -11.72 -16.49
CA SER A 255 10.23 -11.39 -15.33
C SER A 255 11.18 -12.57 -15.12
N ASP A 256 12.46 -12.33 -15.37
CA ASP A 256 13.56 -13.18 -14.92
C ASP A 256 13.30 -13.60 -13.46
N GLY A 257 13.41 -14.90 -13.20
CA GLY A 257 12.99 -15.55 -11.96
C GLY A 257 13.88 -15.21 -10.78
N SER A 258 13.76 -13.98 -10.25
CA SER A 258 14.31 -13.69 -8.93
C SER A 258 13.39 -14.29 -7.88
N ASP A 259 13.78 -15.44 -7.33
CA ASP A 259 13.17 -16.06 -6.15
C ASP A 259 12.91 -14.98 -5.08
N VAL A 260 11.65 -14.61 -4.84
CA VAL A 260 11.32 -13.76 -3.69
C VAL A 260 11.44 -14.65 -2.45
N PRO A 261 12.47 -14.46 -1.60
CA PRO A 261 12.70 -15.37 -0.50
C PRO A 261 11.53 -15.33 0.49
N SER A 262 11.04 -16.51 0.90
CA SER A 262 9.89 -16.62 1.80
C SER A 262 10.04 -15.83 3.11
N TRP A 263 11.26 -15.56 3.58
CA TRP A 263 11.52 -14.74 4.77
C TRP A 263 11.12 -13.28 4.59
N GLN A 264 11.18 -12.72 3.38
CA GLN A 264 10.81 -11.32 3.10
C GLN A 264 9.32 -11.09 3.35
N PHE A 265 8.47 -12.02 2.90
CA PHE A 265 7.04 -12.00 3.18
C PHE A 265 6.77 -11.96 4.69
N HIS A 266 7.41 -12.84 5.45
CA HIS A 266 7.24 -12.88 6.91
C HIS A 266 7.71 -11.59 7.58
N LEU A 267 8.77 -10.93 7.10
CA LEU A 267 9.17 -9.63 7.62
C LEU A 267 8.13 -8.53 7.36
N ILE A 268 7.52 -8.49 6.17
CA ILE A 268 6.42 -7.56 5.88
C ILE A 268 5.25 -7.80 6.84
N MET A 269 4.95 -9.07 7.15
CA MET A 269 3.91 -9.43 8.12
C MET A 269 4.28 -9.06 9.57
N VAL A 270 5.56 -9.10 9.96
CA VAL A 270 6.02 -8.60 11.28
C VAL A 270 5.74 -7.11 11.41
N VAL A 271 6.18 -6.31 10.44
CA VAL A 271 6.03 -4.85 10.49
C VAL A 271 4.56 -4.44 10.35
N GLY A 272 3.77 -5.15 9.53
CA GLY A 272 2.32 -4.97 9.44
C GLY A 272 1.60 -5.30 10.74
N ALA A 273 1.99 -6.37 11.45
CA ALA A 273 1.42 -6.70 12.76
C ALA A 273 1.73 -5.62 13.82
N MET A 274 2.94 -5.05 13.79
CA MET A 274 3.30 -3.93 14.68
C MET A 274 2.52 -2.66 14.35
N TYR A 275 2.35 -2.34 13.07
CA TYR A 275 1.50 -1.24 12.63
C TYR A 275 0.05 -1.41 13.08
N MET A 276 -0.54 -2.59 12.87
CA MET A 276 -1.90 -2.87 13.31
C MET A 276 -2.07 -2.74 14.82
N ALA A 277 -1.05 -3.11 15.61
CA ALA A 277 -1.07 -2.90 17.06
C ALA A 277 -1.12 -1.39 17.42
N MET A 278 -0.39 -0.53 16.70
CA MET A 278 -0.44 0.92 16.92
C MET A 278 -1.78 1.54 16.48
N VAL A 279 -2.32 1.13 15.33
CA VAL A 279 -3.61 1.63 14.84
C VAL A 279 -4.74 1.29 15.81
N LEU A 280 -4.80 0.03 16.28
CA LEU A 280 -5.84 -0.44 17.18
C LEU A 280 -5.75 0.18 18.59
N SER A 281 -4.55 0.61 19.00
CA SER A 281 -4.33 1.35 20.25
C SER A 281 -4.46 2.87 20.10
N GLN A 282 -4.98 3.35 18.96
CA GLN A 282 -5.11 4.78 18.65
C GLN A 282 -3.79 5.56 18.79
N TRP A 283 -2.67 4.87 18.56
CA TRP A 283 -1.32 5.40 18.71
C TRP A 283 -0.95 5.91 20.11
N ASP A 284 -1.74 5.56 21.14
CA ASP A 284 -1.51 6.04 22.50
C ASP A 284 -0.17 5.55 23.06
N THR A 285 0.40 6.31 23.99
CA THR A 285 1.52 5.82 24.80
C THR A 285 0.96 4.90 25.88
N ALA A 286 1.72 3.88 26.27
CA ALA A 286 1.36 3.09 27.46
C ALA A 286 1.34 3.94 28.75
N SER A 287 1.90 5.16 28.73
CA SER A 287 1.80 6.18 29.79
C SER A 287 0.52 7.05 29.75
N GLY A 288 -0.37 6.86 28.77
CA GLY A 288 -1.64 7.59 28.63
C GLY A 288 -1.51 9.07 28.33
N HIS A 289 -0.35 9.53 27.85
CA HIS A 289 -0.11 10.92 27.46
C HIS A 289 0.08 11.02 25.94
N ALA A 290 -0.70 11.87 25.29
CA ALA A 290 -0.54 12.21 23.88
C ALA A 290 0.75 13.04 23.70
N ASP A 291 1.79 12.43 23.16
CA ASP A 291 3.13 13.01 22.99
C ASP A 291 3.39 13.59 21.59
N GLY A 292 2.39 13.53 20.70
CA GLY A 292 2.52 13.94 19.30
C GLY A 292 3.40 13.01 18.46
N ALA A 293 3.83 11.85 18.97
CA ALA A 293 4.64 10.90 18.20
C ALA A 293 3.88 10.41 16.96
N ALA A 294 2.59 10.12 17.10
CA ALA A 294 1.72 9.72 15.99
C ALA A 294 1.71 10.75 14.85
N MET A 295 1.55 12.04 15.20
CA MET A 295 1.60 13.15 14.24
C MET A 295 2.90 13.12 13.41
N TRP A 296 4.04 12.94 14.07
CA TRP A 296 5.34 12.91 13.41
C TRP A 296 5.56 11.62 12.60
N VAL A 297 5.12 10.47 13.09
CA VAL A 297 5.21 9.21 12.33
C VAL A 297 4.44 9.32 11.02
N HIS A 298 3.20 9.79 11.04
CA HIS A 298 2.40 9.92 9.82
C HIS A 298 3.01 10.90 8.80
N ILE A 299 3.45 12.10 9.24
CA ILE A 299 3.98 13.11 8.30
C ILE A 299 5.37 12.74 7.76
N THR A 300 6.23 12.14 8.58
CA THR A 300 7.56 11.73 8.11
C THR A 300 7.46 10.55 7.16
N SER A 301 6.60 9.56 7.44
CA SER A 301 6.28 8.50 6.48
C SER A 301 5.74 9.06 5.17
N GLN A 302 4.84 10.06 5.23
CA GLN A 302 4.32 10.73 4.04
C GLN A 302 5.46 11.34 3.20
N TRP A 303 6.37 12.11 3.81
CA TRP A 303 7.48 12.74 3.10
C TRP A 303 8.43 11.74 2.47
N VAL A 304 8.79 10.69 3.21
CA VAL A 304 9.65 9.61 2.69
C VAL A 304 8.99 8.96 1.49
N SER A 305 7.70 8.66 1.56
CA SER A 305 7.00 8.04 0.45
C SER A 305 6.81 8.94 -0.76
N ILE A 306 6.58 10.25 -0.57
CA ILE A 306 6.59 11.22 -1.66
C ILE A 306 7.97 11.22 -2.33
N ALA A 307 9.06 11.24 -1.54
CA ALA A 307 10.42 11.20 -2.07
C ALA A 307 10.70 9.91 -2.85
N VAL A 308 10.29 8.75 -2.33
CA VAL A 308 10.44 7.45 -3.01
C VAL A 308 9.66 7.45 -4.34
N TYR A 309 8.41 7.92 -4.37
CA TYR A 309 7.63 7.97 -5.61
C TYR A 309 8.18 9.00 -6.61
N MET A 310 8.60 10.17 -6.16
CA MET A 310 9.26 11.13 -7.05
C MET A 310 10.54 10.54 -7.64
N TRP A 311 11.30 9.78 -6.85
CA TRP A 311 12.48 9.08 -7.33
C TRP A 311 12.15 8.04 -8.40
N THR A 312 11.08 7.26 -8.26
CA THR A 312 10.71 6.27 -9.30
C THR A 312 10.35 6.91 -10.64
N LEU A 313 9.81 8.14 -10.64
CA LEU A 313 9.54 8.89 -11.87
C LEU A 313 10.79 9.52 -12.50
N VAL A 314 11.72 9.98 -11.67
CA VAL A 314 12.88 10.78 -12.12
C VAL A 314 14.11 9.90 -12.41
N ALA A 315 14.27 8.77 -11.71
CA ALA A 315 15.45 7.92 -11.82
C ALA A 315 15.75 7.44 -13.27
N PRO A 316 14.75 7.05 -14.10
CA PRO A 316 15.01 6.66 -15.49
C PRO A 316 15.65 7.75 -16.35
N TYR A 317 15.40 9.02 -16.04
CA TYR A 317 15.96 10.16 -16.78
C TYR A 317 17.35 10.56 -16.29
N LEU A 318 17.63 10.41 -15.00
CA LEU A 318 18.91 10.79 -14.41
C LEU A 318 19.98 9.70 -14.58
N VAL A 319 19.58 8.43 -14.69
CA VAL A 319 20.50 7.30 -14.83
C VAL A 319 20.07 6.39 -15.98
N PRO A 320 20.13 6.86 -17.24
CA PRO A 320 19.64 6.12 -18.40
C PRO A 320 20.34 4.77 -18.63
N ASP A 321 21.58 4.60 -18.14
CA ASP A 321 22.35 3.36 -18.28
C ASP A 321 21.95 2.25 -17.28
N ARG A 322 20.98 2.51 -16.40
CA ARG A 322 20.45 1.50 -15.47
C ARG A 322 19.07 1.08 -15.96
N GLU A 323 18.90 -0.20 -16.30
CA GLU A 323 17.57 -0.73 -16.62
C GLU A 323 16.68 -0.63 -15.38
N PHE A 324 15.78 0.35 -15.35
CA PHE A 324 14.70 0.45 -14.39
C PHE A 324 13.52 -0.33 -14.97
N ARG A 325 13.42 -1.59 -14.58
CA ARG A 325 12.31 -2.47 -14.95
C ARG A 325 11.43 -2.74 -13.74
#